data_AF-A0A959E6J4-F1
#
_entry.id   AF-A0A959E6J4-F1
#
_cell.length_a   1.000
_cell.length_b   1.000
_cell.length_c   1.000
_cell.angle_alpha   90.00
_cell.angle_beta   90.00
_cell.angle_gamma   90.00
#
_symmetry.space_group_name_H-M   'P 1'
#
loop_
_entity.id
_entity.type
_entity.pdbx_description
1 polymer ?
#
loop_
_entity_poly.entity_id
_entity_poly.type
_entity_poly.pdbx_seq_one_letter_code
_entity_poly.pdbx_strand_id
1 'polypeptide(L)' 'MKILLLGNGGREHAFAWKLTQSPACDHLFIAPGNGGTRLHGTNLDFGVNDFGKI' A
#
# COMPACT_ATOMS: atom_id res chain seq x y z
N MET A 1 11.63 7.57 -0.84
CA MET A 1 10.36 7.87 -1.55
C MET A 1 9.15 7.45 -0.72
N LYS A 2 8.10 8.27 -0.69
CA LYS A 2 6.77 7.89 -0.15
C LYS A 2 5.90 7.34 -1.28
N ILE A 3 5.32 6.16 -1.09
CA ILE A 3 4.56 5.43 -2.11
C ILE A 3 3.14 5.18 -1.61
N LEU A 4 2.13 5.43 -2.44
CA LEU A 4 0.75 5.01 -2.23
C LEU A 4 0.40 3.89 -3.22
N LEU A 5 0.06 2.72 -2.69
CA LEU A 5 -0.39 1.55 -3.45
C LEU A 5 -1.91 1.41 -3.33
N LEU A 6 -2.61 1.43 -4.47
CA LEU A 6 -4.07 1.34 -4.51
C LEU A 6 -4.52 -0.11 -4.77
N GLY A 7 -5.38 -0.62 -3.89
CA GLY A 7 -5.99 -1.95 -3.95
C GLY A 7 -5.84 -2.76 -2.66
N ASN A 8 -6.42 -3.96 -2.66
CA ASN A 8 -6.51 -4.84 -1.49
C ASN A 8 -6.42 -6.33 -1.85
N GLY A 9 -5.98 -6.69 -3.05
CA GLY A 9 -5.83 -8.07 -3.50
C GLY A 9 -4.47 -8.67 -3.17
N GLY A 10 -4.26 -9.92 -3.58
CA GLY A 10 -2.98 -10.61 -3.44
C GLY A 10 -1.85 -9.99 -4.28
N ARG A 11 -2.19 -9.36 -5.42
CA ARG A 11 -1.23 -8.64 -6.25
C ARG A 11 -0.63 -7.45 -5.49
N GLU A 12 -1.47 -6.67 -4.82
CA GLU A 12 -1.01 -5.53 -4.03
C GLU A 12 -0.20 -5.98 -2.82
N HIS A 13 -0.50 -7.14 -2.22
CA HIS A 13 0.37 -7.74 -1.22
C HIS A 13 1.75 -8.07 -1.80
N ALA A 14 1.83 -8.75 -2.95
CA ALA A 14 3.11 -9.07 -3.58
C ALA A 14 3.93 -7.81 -3.93
N PHE A 15 3.28 -6.75 -4.42
CA PHE A 15 3.93 -5.47 -4.65
C PHE A 15 4.40 -4.83 -3.35
N ALA A 16 3.59 -4.80 -2.30
CA ALA A 16 3.98 -4.26 -1.01
C ALA A 16 5.21 -4.98 -0.46
N TRP A 17 5.21 -6.33 -0.48
CA TRP A 17 6.34 -7.16 -0.08
C TRP A 17 7.63 -6.81 -0.84
N LYS A 18 7.54 -6.52 -2.15
CA LYS A 18 8.73 -6.21 -2.95
C LYS A 18 9.18 -4.76 -2.80
N LEU A 19 8.25 -3.81 -2.75
CA LEU A 19 8.54 -2.39 -2.64
C LEU A 19 9.27 -2.04 -1.34
N THR A 20 8.91 -2.67 -0.22
CA THR A 20 9.58 -2.44 1.08
C THR A 20 11.04 -2.90 1.13
N GLN A 21 11.51 -3.70 0.17
CA GLN A 21 12.91 -4.13 0.09
C GLN A 21 13.80 -3.08 -0.58
N SER A 22 13.21 -2.08 -1.24
CA SER A 22 13.98 -1.04 -1.91
C SER A 22 14.55 -0.07 -0.88
N PRO A 23 15.86 0.25 -0.90
CA PRO A 23 16.43 1.29 -0.05
C PRO A 23 15.89 2.68 -0.37
N ALA A 24 15.22 2.85 -1.52
CA ALA A 24 14.56 4.08 -1.90
C ALA A 24 13.12 4.18 -1.37
N CYS A 25 12.58 3.15 -0.70
CA CYS A 25 11.25 3.19 -0.10
C CYS A 25 11.35 3.71 1.34
N ASP A 26 10.87 4.93 1.58
CA ASP A 26 10.87 5.52 2.93
C ASP A 26 9.59 5.10 3.67
N HIS A 27 8.44 5.21 2.99
CA HIS A 27 7.13 4.88 3.53
C HIS A 27 6.24 4.29 2.45
N LEU A 28 5.56 3.19 2.78
CA LEU A 28 4.56 2.57 1.93
C LEU A 28 3.17 2.71 2.60
N PHE A 29 2.28 3.40 1.92
CA PHE A 29 0.87 3.52 2.24
C PHE A 29 0.04 2.67 1.27
N ILE A 30 -1.05 2.07 1.75
CA ILE A 30 -1.83 1.10 0.97
C ILE A 30 -3.31 1.39 1.21
N ALA A 31 -4.11 1.57 0.16
CA ALA A 31 -5.51 1.95 0.32
C ALA A 31 -6.43 1.09 -0.57
N PRO A 32 -7.44 0.37 0.00
CA PRO A 32 -7.67 0.18 1.44
C PRO A 32 -6.72 -0.85 2.08
N GLY A 33 -6.03 -1.66 1.27
CA GLY A 33 -5.22 -2.77 1.75
C GLY A 33 -6.04 -3.90 2.38
N ASN A 34 -5.32 -4.93 2.88
CA ASN A 34 -5.88 -6.10 3.56
C ASN A 34 -4.99 -6.51 4.75
N GLY A 35 -5.28 -7.65 5.39
CA GLY A 35 -4.49 -8.16 6.52
C GLY A 35 -3.02 -8.46 6.19
N GLY A 36 -2.74 -8.92 4.97
CA GLY A 36 -1.38 -9.22 4.49
C GLY A 36 -0.57 -7.97 4.15
N THR A 37 -1.18 -6.97 3.51
CA THR A 37 -0.50 -5.71 3.17
C THR A 37 -0.05 -4.92 4.39
N ARG A 38 -0.78 -5.06 5.52
CA ARG A 38 -0.43 -4.45 6.82
C ARG A 38 0.93 -4.87 7.36
N LEU A 39 1.48 -6.01 6.90
CA LEU A 39 2.82 -6.46 7.27
C LEU A 39 3.94 -5.68 6.56
N HIS A 40 3.61 -4.90 5.53
CA HIS A 40 4.58 -4.22 4.66
C HIS A 40 4.35 -2.70 4.59
N GLY A 41 3.25 -2.18 5.11
CA GLY A 41 2.98 -0.74 5.08
C GLY A 41 1.80 -0.34 5.94
N THR A 42 1.43 0.92 5.85
CA THR A 42 0.28 1.46 6.57
C THR A 42 -0.96 1.40 5.67
N ASN A 43 -1.94 0.60 6.08
CA ASN A 43 -3.24 0.61 5.41
C ASN A 43 -4.00 1.92 5.77
N LEU A 44 -4.56 2.57 4.76
CA LEU A 44 -5.37 3.79 4.89
C LEU A 44 -6.85 3.45 4.68
N ASP A 45 -7.72 4.11 5.43
CA ASP A 45 -9.17 3.84 5.47
C ASP A 45 -9.94 4.63 4.39
N PHE A 46 -9.60 4.35 3.13
CA PHE A 46 -10.35 4.81 1.96
C PHE A 46 -10.23 3.85 0.78
N GLY A 47 -11.23 3.87 -0.09
CA GLY A 47 -11.32 3.02 -1.27
C GLY A 47 -10.58 3.60 -2.47
N VAL A 48 -10.33 2.76 -3.48
CA VAL A 48 -9.60 3.15 -4.71
C VAL A 48 -10.30 4.22 -5.56
N ASN A 49 -11.59 4.44 -5.34
CA ASN A 49 -12.40 5.45 -6.03
C ASN A 49 -12.63 6.72 -5.18
N ASP A 50 -12.08 6.80 -3.97
CA ASP A 50 -12.22 7.96 -3.08
C ASP A 50 -11.19 9.05 -3.46
N PHE A 51 -11.25 9.56 -4.69
CA PHE A 51 -10.25 10.49 -5.22
C PHE A 51 -10.04 11.75 -4.38
N GLY A 52 -11.04 12.19 -3.61
CA GLY A 52 -10.91 13.33 -2.69
C GLY A 52 -10.06 13.06 -1.44
N LYS A 53 -9.60 11.82 -1.23
CA LYS A 53 -8.79 11.40 -0.08
C LYS A 53 -7.35 10.98 -0.47
N ILE A 54 -7.02 11.00 -1.76
CA ILE A 54 -5.70 10.67 -2.33
C ILE A 54 -4.83 11.93 -2.35
#